data_AF-A0A2H0TPZ8-F1
#
_entry.id   AF-A0A2H0TPZ8-F1
#
_cell.length_a   1.000
_cell.length_b   1.000
_cell.length_c   1.000
_cell.angle_alpha   90.00
_cell.angle_beta   90.00
_cell.angle_gamma   90.00
#
_symmetry.space_group_name_H-M   'P 1'
#
loop_
_entity.id
_entity.type
_entity.pdbx_description
1 polymer ?
#
loop_
_entity_poly.entity_id
_entity_poly.type
_entity_poly.pdbx_seq_one_letter_code
_entity_poly.pdbx_strand_id
1 'polypeptide(L)'
;MFSIPYIIGKLYPEESVERKKQLSDTCLAQAVDYSGVSWQGATEEMMEDEMVQLNIIRTIELSQYNAADDGIMEGIMQSLEEWSSGQIVFPKRTPQTAEFLERLYPVIGYVNFSTLSTVRQSFLLGGRFLLFGCIWEVPLYAVVESAFETVAFVSTQKQMAGFMRIAMETNQQPLGTQGRGRKSIADWVRALKEFHAVRVPEKVTDYMENSLEVQRLAADDRQMLEKILTVYYALETGFIYRDIQGGDSVPPPGFEKNTNGKPVDFYDAFLDKLYRLEPKRFAEWLSDYAAVARWLDLTGADDIYIRRLLFVLKEKIDVSNSEQISHVVGLFEELEKLGAKNINEVMYFDEQKGSFVWDEEFFAGMTEDVIINPPPSQKNAQGSQTQYIDVTQVAPTIGQKPTS
;
A
#
# COMPACT_ATOMS: atom_id res chain seq x y z
N MET A 1 -2.23 16.98 -1.59
CA MET A 1 -3.51 17.71 -1.65
C MET A 1 -3.96 17.75 -3.10
N PHE A 2 -5.24 17.44 -3.33
CA PHE A 2 -5.88 17.28 -4.63
C PHE A 2 -6.70 18.53 -4.99
N SER A 3 -6.65 18.94 -6.26
CA SER A 3 -7.35 20.13 -6.75
C SER A 3 -8.75 19.82 -7.28
N ILE A 4 -9.62 20.83 -7.39
CA ILE A 4 -10.96 20.69 -7.99
C ILE A 4 -10.91 20.05 -9.40
N PRO A 5 -10.04 20.48 -10.34
CA PRO A 5 -9.93 19.81 -11.64
C PRO A 5 -9.57 18.33 -11.55
N TYR A 6 -8.75 17.94 -10.58
CA TYR A 6 -8.42 16.52 -10.36
C TYR A 6 -9.64 15.74 -9.89
N ILE A 7 -10.37 16.26 -8.89
CA ILE A 7 -11.57 15.61 -8.33
C ILE A 7 -12.65 15.47 -9.42
N ILE A 8 -12.90 16.53 -10.21
CA ILE A 8 -13.81 16.49 -11.36
C ILE A 8 -13.36 15.47 -12.40
N GLY A 9 -12.06 15.40 -12.70
CA GLY A 9 -11.52 14.42 -13.64
C GLY A 9 -11.77 12.97 -13.21
N LYS A 10 -11.83 12.70 -11.90
CA LYS A 10 -12.14 11.38 -11.35
C LYS A 10 -13.63 11.07 -11.27
N LEU A 11 -14.48 12.07 -11.06
CA LEU A 11 -15.94 11.87 -11.00
C LEU A 11 -16.60 11.81 -12.37
N TYR A 12 -16.02 12.48 -13.38
CA TYR A 12 -16.55 12.55 -14.75
C TYR A 12 -15.54 12.15 -15.84
N PRO A 13 -14.81 11.01 -15.76
CA PRO A 13 -13.82 10.60 -16.76
C PRO A 13 -14.28 10.64 -18.23
N GLU A 14 -15.53 10.34 -18.53
CA GLU A 14 -16.12 10.37 -19.87
C GLU A 14 -16.34 11.78 -20.44
N GLU A 15 -16.41 12.80 -19.59
CA GLU A 15 -16.72 14.15 -20.05
C GLU A 15 -15.58 14.77 -20.88
N SER A 16 -15.96 15.62 -21.83
CA SER A 16 -14.99 16.36 -22.66
C SER A 16 -14.09 17.27 -21.82
N VAL A 17 -12.91 17.59 -22.33
CA VAL A 17 -11.96 18.51 -21.66
C VAL A 17 -12.61 19.88 -21.45
N GLU A 18 -13.37 20.35 -22.43
CA GLU A 18 -14.12 21.61 -22.38
C GLU A 18 -15.19 21.59 -21.30
N ARG A 19 -15.97 20.50 -21.19
CA ARG A 19 -17.02 20.38 -20.17
C ARG A 19 -16.43 20.28 -18.77
N LYS A 20 -15.38 19.48 -18.58
CA LYS A 20 -14.65 19.39 -17.30
C LYS A 20 -14.09 20.72 -16.85
N LYS A 21 -13.57 21.52 -17.79
CA LYS A 21 -13.11 22.88 -17.51
C LYS A 21 -14.28 23.77 -17.07
N GLN A 22 -15.40 23.73 -17.78
CA GLN A 22 -16.59 24.50 -17.40
C GLN A 22 -17.10 24.13 -15.99
N LEU A 23 -17.16 22.84 -15.67
CA LEU A 23 -17.52 22.36 -14.33
C LEU A 23 -16.55 22.87 -13.26
N SER A 24 -15.24 22.85 -13.56
CA SER A 24 -14.19 23.37 -12.66
C SER A 24 -14.36 24.86 -12.40
N ASP A 25 -14.55 25.64 -13.46
CA ASP A 25 -14.73 27.09 -13.39
C ASP A 25 -16.02 27.45 -12.63
N THR A 26 -17.10 26.70 -12.86
CA THR A 26 -18.38 26.88 -12.15
C THR A 26 -18.24 26.53 -10.67
N CYS A 27 -17.55 25.43 -10.35
CA CYS A 27 -17.29 25.03 -8.98
C CYS A 27 -16.51 26.11 -8.21
N LEU A 28 -15.45 26.66 -8.82
CA LEU A 28 -14.62 27.69 -8.21
C LEU A 28 -15.36 29.01 -8.02
N ALA A 29 -16.27 29.36 -8.94
CA ALA A 29 -16.97 30.64 -8.94
C ALA A 29 -18.26 30.63 -8.12
N GLN A 30 -18.97 29.50 -8.06
CA GLN A 30 -20.37 29.45 -7.60
C GLN A 30 -20.65 28.39 -6.52
N ALA A 31 -19.81 27.36 -6.39
CA ALA A 31 -20.08 26.30 -5.42
C ALA A 31 -19.79 26.73 -3.98
N VAL A 32 -20.67 26.30 -3.09
CA VAL A 32 -20.56 26.45 -1.65
C VAL A 32 -20.25 25.10 -1.02
N ASP A 33 -19.45 25.09 0.04
CA ASP A 33 -19.18 23.90 0.81
C ASP A 33 -20.33 23.54 1.74
N TYR A 34 -20.45 22.24 2.01
CA TYR A 34 -21.35 21.72 3.02
C TYR A 34 -20.68 21.74 4.38
N SER A 35 -21.39 22.30 5.36
CA SER A 35 -21.21 21.95 6.77
C SER A 35 -21.94 20.64 7.09
N GLY A 36 -21.54 19.99 8.20
CA GLY A 36 -22.27 18.82 8.72
C GLY A 36 -23.77 19.06 8.92
N VAL A 37 -24.18 20.28 9.30
CA VAL A 37 -25.61 20.65 9.47
C VAL A 37 -26.32 20.72 8.13
N SER A 38 -25.73 21.38 7.12
CA SER A 38 -26.33 21.49 5.79
C SER A 38 -26.46 20.16 5.06
N TRP A 39 -25.61 19.18 5.39
CA TRP A 39 -25.68 17.84 4.79
C TRP A 39 -26.80 16.96 5.36
N GLN A 40 -27.23 17.18 6.60
CA GLN A 40 -28.30 16.37 7.21
C GLN A 40 -29.62 16.39 6.42
N GLY A 41 -29.85 17.43 5.62
CA GLY A 41 -31.02 17.55 4.74
C GLY A 41 -30.80 17.01 3.33
N ALA A 42 -29.60 16.52 2.99
CA ALA A 42 -29.31 15.97 1.68
C ALA A 42 -30.04 14.64 1.49
N THR A 43 -30.66 14.47 0.32
CA THR A 43 -31.27 13.20 -0.08
C THR A 43 -30.62 12.69 -1.35
N GLU A 44 -30.76 11.40 -1.60
CA GLU A 44 -30.22 10.75 -2.80
C GLU A 44 -30.80 11.36 -4.09
N GLU A 45 -32.05 11.83 -4.09
CA GLU A 45 -32.69 12.53 -5.22
C GLU A 45 -31.97 13.83 -5.58
N MET A 46 -31.45 14.57 -4.59
CA MET A 46 -30.78 15.85 -4.82
C MET A 46 -29.50 15.69 -5.64
N MET A 47 -28.96 14.47 -5.72
CA MET A 47 -27.75 14.15 -6.47
C MET A 47 -27.98 14.20 -7.99
N GLU A 48 -29.22 14.40 -8.46
CA GLU A 48 -29.49 14.70 -9.87
C GLU A 48 -29.13 16.15 -10.25
N ASP A 49 -29.00 17.05 -9.28
CA ASP A 49 -28.65 18.45 -9.50
C ASP A 49 -27.13 18.64 -9.59
N GLU A 50 -26.65 19.14 -10.73
CA GLU A 50 -25.24 19.45 -10.98
C GLU A 50 -24.66 20.39 -9.91
N MET A 51 -25.41 21.39 -9.47
CA MET A 51 -24.93 22.34 -8.47
C MET A 51 -24.72 21.68 -7.11
N VAL A 52 -25.56 20.70 -6.76
CA VAL A 52 -25.39 19.88 -5.55
C VAL A 52 -24.12 19.03 -5.68
N GLN A 53 -23.90 18.39 -6.83
CA GLN A 53 -22.67 17.64 -7.09
C GLN A 53 -21.41 18.53 -7.01
N LEU A 54 -21.47 19.75 -7.55
CA LEU A 54 -20.36 20.72 -7.47
C LEU A 54 -20.12 21.22 -6.03
N ASN A 55 -21.17 21.42 -5.23
CA ASN A 55 -21.03 21.76 -3.81
C ASN A 55 -20.33 20.62 -3.04
N ILE A 56 -20.65 19.36 -3.33
CA ILE A 56 -19.94 18.20 -2.75
C ILE A 56 -18.46 18.23 -3.14
N ILE A 57 -18.16 18.44 -4.43
CA ILE A 57 -16.77 18.53 -4.93
C ILE A 57 -16.00 19.64 -4.22
N ARG A 58 -16.63 20.80 -4.02
CA ARG A 58 -16.05 21.91 -3.27
C ARG A 58 -15.78 21.53 -1.82
N THR A 59 -16.71 20.81 -1.20
CA THR A 59 -16.57 20.31 0.19
C THR A 59 -15.40 19.34 0.32
N ILE A 60 -15.26 18.39 -0.63
CA ILE A 60 -14.13 17.44 -0.67
C ILE A 60 -12.80 18.17 -0.82
N GLU A 61 -12.75 19.21 -1.65
CA GLU A 61 -11.50 19.96 -1.84
C GLU A 61 -11.11 20.69 -0.56
N LEU A 62 -12.07 21.38 0.09
CA LEU A 62 -11.82 22.19 1.27
C LEU A 62 -11.55 21.37 2.54
N SER A 63 -12.14 20.19 2.68
CA SER A 63 -11.92 19.31 3.85
C SER A 63 -10.46 18.89 4.01
N GLN A 64 -9.69 18.87 2.91
CA GLN A 64 -8.27 18.53 2.94
C GLN A 64 -7.40 19.54 3.72
N TYR A 65 -7.91 20.73 4.01
CA TYR A 65 -7.19 21.77 4.76
C TYR A 65 -7.61 21.88 6.23
N ASN A 66 -8.67 21.17 6.64
CA ASN A 66 -9.28 21.37 7.95
C ASN A 66 -9.69 20.03 8.59
N ALA A 67 -8.95 19.60 9.61
CA ALA A 67 -9.23 18.35 10.33
C ALA A 67 -10.62 18.34 11.02
N ALA A 68 -11.24 19.50 11.23
CA ALA A 68 -12.61 19.60 11.77
C ALA A 68 -13.69 19.14 10.76
N ASP A 69 -13.36 19.03 9.48
CA ASP A 69 -14.29 18.64 8.40
C ASP A 69 -14.37 17.11 8.20
N ASP A 70 -13.72 16.32 9.05
CA ASP A 70 -13.87 14.86 9.07
C ASP A 70 -15.34 14.43 9.26
N GLY A 71 -16.11 15.19 10.05
CA GLY A 71 -17.51 14.89 10.33
C GLY A 71 -18.44 15.04 9.12
N ILE A 72 -18.15 15.97 8.20
CA ILE A 72 -18.97 16.11 6.97
C ILE A 72 -18.62 15.00 5.97
N MET A 73 -17.35 14.68 5.78
CA MET A 73 -16.95 13.58 4.90
C MET A 73 -17.51 12.24 5.38
N GLU A 74 -17.51 12.01 6.69
CA GLU A 74 -18.16 10.85 7.31
C GLU A 74 -19.66 10.82 7.02
N GLY A 75 -20.35 11.95 7.23
CA GLY A 75 -21.78 12.08 6.94
C GLY A 75 -22.11 11.75 5.48
N ILE A 76 -21.32 12.25 4.53
CA ILE A 76 -21.53 11.96 3.09
C ILE A 76 -21.35 10.47 2.81
N MET A 77 -20.27 9.86 3.29
CA MET A 77 -20.02 8.44 3.06
C MET A 77 -21.09 7.54 3.70
N GLN A 78 -21.54 7.87 4.92
CA GLN A 78 -22.61 7.14 5.58
C GLN A 78 -23.91 7.23 4.78
N SER A 79 -24.27 8.42 4.28
CA SER A 79 -25.44 8.59 3.41
C SER A 79 -25.35 7.73 2.15
N LEU A 80 -24.19 7.69 1.50
CA LEU A 80 -23.97 6.85 0.31
C LEU A 80 -24.18 5.35 0.62
N GLU A 81 -23.72 4.88 1.78
CA GLU A 81 -23.90 3.50 2.22
C GLU A 81 -25.36 3.14 2.54
N GLU A 82 -26.09 4.07 3.17
CA GLU A 82 -27.50 3.96 3.52
C GLU A 82 -28.40 3.97 2.29
N TRP A 83 -28.22 4.96 1.39
CA TRP A 83 -29.01 5.13 0.17
C TRP A 83 -28.90 3.93 -0.76
N SER A 84 -27.69 3.37 -0.87
CA SER A 84 -27.44 2.17 -1.65
C SER A 84 -27.96 0.88 -0.98
N SER A 85 -28.50 0.93 0.24
CA SER A 85 -29.08 -0.22 0.95
C SER A 85 -28.17 -1.46 1.00
N GLY A 86 -26.86 -1.26 1.15
CA GLY A 86 -25.90 -2.37 1.15
C GLY A 86 -25.41 -2.84 -0.22
N GLN A 87 -25.95 -2.33 -1.33
CA GLN A 87 -25.61 -2.75 -2.70
C GLN A 87 -24.54 -1.85 -3.34
N ILE A 88 -23.60 -2.38 -4.11
CA ILE A 88 -22.64 -1.52 -4.84
C ILE A 88 -23.25 -0.84 -6.08
N VAL A 89 -24.57 -0.75 -6.17
CA VAL A 89 -25.25 0.00 -7.22
C VAL A 89 -26.36 0.83 -6.57
N PHE A 90 -26.72 1.94 -7.21
CA PHE A 90 -27.89 2.73 -6.81
C PHE A 90 -29.07 2.42 -7.75
N PRO A 91 -29.79 1.30 -7.54
CA PRO A 91 -30.72 0.74 -8.54
C PRO A 91 -31.96 1.60 -8.79
N LYS A 92 -32.21 2.59 -7.93
CA LYS A 92 -33.37 3.49 -8.00
C LYS A 92 -33.08 4.81 -8.73
N ARG A 93 -31.89 4.95 -9.32
CA ARG A 93 -31.44 6.19 -9.96
C ARG A 93 -31.27 6.05 -11.45
N THR A 94 -31.17 7.21 -12.11
CA THR A 94 -30.69 7.26 -13.49
C THR A 94 -29.27 6.69 -13.55
N PRO A 95 -28.85 6.08 -14.67
CA PRO A 95 -27.49 5.53 -14.81
C PRO A 95 -26.41 6.57 -14.48
N GLN A 96 -26.58 7.82 -14.93
CA GLN A 96 -25.63 8.90 -14.70
C GLN A 96 -25.47 9.24 -13.22
N THR A 97 -26.59 9.35 -12.48
CA THR A 97 -26.55 9.63 -11.05
C THR A 97 -26.00 8.43 -10.27
N ALA A 98 -26.36 7.21 -10.66
CA ALA A 98 -25.79 6.01 -10.06
C ALA A 98 -24.27 5.97 -10.23
N GLU A 99 -23.76 6.15 -11.44
CA GLU A 99 -22.31 6.20 -11.71
C GLU A 99 -21.61 7.30 -10.91
N PHE A 100 -22.19 8.50 -10.85
CA PHE A 100 -21.65 9.58 -10.03
C PHE A 100 -21.52 9.17 -8.56
N LEU A 101 -22.57 8.60 -7.97
CA LEU A 101 -22.56 8.19 -6.56
C LEU A 101 -21.58 7.04 -6.28
N GLU A 102 -21.50 6.08 -7.20
CA GLU A 102 -20.57 4.96 -7.12
C GLU A 102 -19.11 5.39 -7.27
N ARG A 103 -18.81 6.46 -8.03
CA ARG A 103 -17.49 7.10 -8.11
C ARG A 103 -17.21 8.03 -6.93
N LEU A 104 -18.23 8.72 -6.44
CA LEU A 104 -18.12 9.67 -5.34
C LEU A 104 -17.59 9.00 -4.08
N TYR A 105 -18.11 7.82 -3.74
CA TYR A 105 -17.71 7.09 -2.54
C TYR A 105 -16.19 6.76 -2.50
N PRO A 106 -15.59 6.07 -3.49
CA PRO A 106 -14.16 5.81 -3.51
C PRO A 106 -13.31 7.08 -3.70
N VAL A 107 -13.81 8.13 -4.36
CA VAL A 107 -13.07 9.39 -4.51
C VAL A 107 -12.98 10.14 -3.17
N ILE A 108 -14.07 10.27 -2.41
CA ILE A 108 -14.07 10.89 -1.07
C ILE A 108 -13.08 10.16 -0.17
N GLY A 109 -13.20 8.83 -0.11
CA GLY A 109 -12.35 8.02 0.74
C GLY A 109 -10.90 8.08 0.30
N TYR A 110 -10.59 8.13 -1.01
CA TYR A 110 -9.22 8.27 -1.51
C TYR A 110 -8.60 9.63 -1.18
N VAL A 111 -9.32 10.73 -1.46
CA VAL A 111 -8.81 12.10 -1.26
C VAL A 111 -8.50 12.38 0.21
N ASN A 112 -9.33 11.86 1.12
CA ASN A 112 -9.21 12.12 2.56
C ASN A 112 -8.58 10.96 3.33
N PHE A 113 -8.18 9.85 2.69
CA PHE A 113 -7.87 8.61 3.40
C PHE A 113 -6.87 8.79 4.55
N SER A 114 -5.77 9.50 4.27
CA SER A 114 -4.67 9.72 5.23
C SER A 114 -5.04 10.63 6.39
N THR A 115 -6.08 11.46 6.27
CA THR A 115 -6.52 12.39 7.31
C THR A 115 -7.57 11.77 8.22
N LEU A 116 -8.26 10.72 7.76
CA LEU A 116 -9.28 10.02 8.54
C LEU A 116 -8.69 9.24 9.72
N SER A 117 -9.51 9.07 10.77
CA SER A 117 -9.16 8.22 11.91
C SER A 117 -8.91 6.76 11.48
N THR A 118 -8.05 6.04 12.22
CA THR A 118 -7.74 4.62 11.94
C THR A 118 -8.98 3.72 11.93
N VAL A 119 -9.97 4.02 12.79
CA VAL A 119 -11.25 3.30 12.82
C VAL A 119 -11.98 3.47 11.48
N ARG A 120 -12.01 4.70 10.94
CA ARG A 120 -12.67 4.99 9.67
C ARG A 120 -11.88 4.45 8.48
N GLN A 121 -10.56 4.56 8.48
CA GLN A 121 -9.70 3.91 7.49
C GLN A 121 -9.98 2.40 7.43
N SER A 122 -10.05 1.75 8.60
CA SER A 122 -10.34 0.33 8.69
C SER A 122 -11.74 -0.02 8.17
N PHE A 123 -12.72 0.82 8.50
CA PHE A 123 -14.08 0.68 7.99
C PHE A 123 -14.14 0.79 6.46
N LEU A 124 -13.46 1.78 5.87
CA LEU A 124 -13.41 1.95 4.42
C LEU A 124 -12.78 0.71 3.74
N LEU A 125 -11.66 0.21 4.26
CA LEU A 125 -11.02 -0.99 3.71
C LEU A 125 -11.86 -2.26 3.87
N GLY A 126 -12.73 -2.31 4.88
CA GLY A 126 -13.74 -3.36 5.02
C GLY A 126 -15.03 -3.11 4.21
N GLY A 127 -15.21 -1.93 3.64
CA GLY A 127 -16.45 -1.55 2.98
C GLY A 127 -16.50 -1.90 1.51
N ARG A 128 -17.49 -1.31 0.83
CA ARG A 128 -17.63 -1.34 -0.64
C ARG A 128 -16.59 -0.46 -1.35
N PHE A 129 -15.82 0.31 -0.58
CA PHE A 129 -14.85 1.31 -1.05
C PHE A 129 -13.80 0.70 -1.98
N LEU A 130 -13.13 -0.39 -1.56
CA LEU A 130 -12.10 -1.04 -2.36
C LEU A 130 -12.64 -1.59 -3.67
N LEU A 131 -13.82 -2.19 -3.62
CA LEU A 131 -14.50 -2.71 -4.80
C LEU A 131 -14.88 -1.59 -5.76
N PHE A 132 -15.45 -0.50 -5.27
CA PHE A 132 -15.78 0.67 -6.07
C PHE A 132 -14.57 1.32 -6.72
N GLY A 133 -13.46 1.47 -6.00
CA GLY A 133 -12.27 2.04 -6.62
C GLY A 133 -11.62 1.12 -7.65
N CYS A 134 -11.76 -0.21 -7.52
CA CYS A 134 -11.35 -1.14 -8.58
C CYS A 134 -12.20 -0.97 -9.84
N ILE A 135 -13.53 -0.86 -9.69
CA ILE A 135 -14.48 -0.67 -10.80
C ILE A 135 -14.25 0.68 -11.49
N TRP A 136 -14.04 1.73 -10.71
CA TRP A 136 -13.95 3.12 -11.19
C TRP A 136 -12.53 3.64 -11.37
N GLU A 137 -11.54 2.75 -11.36
CA GLU A 137 -10.12 3.08 -11.56
C GLU A 137 -9.60 4.20 -10.64
N VAL A 138 -10.12 4.26 -9.43
CA VAL A 138 -9.58 5.09 -8.36
C VAL A 138 -8.34 4.36 -7.83
N PRO A 139 -7.18 5.04 -7.68
CA PRO A 139 -5.92 4.41 -7.30
C PRO A 139 -5.88 4.05 -5.80
N LEU A 140 -6.77 3.16 -5.37
CA LEU A 140 -6.92 2.75 -3.97
C LEU A 140 -5.73 1.95 -3.44
N TYR A 141 -4.81 1.51 -4.29
CA TYR A 141 -3.61 0.80 -3.88
C TYR A 141 -2.75 1.66 -2.96
N ALA A 142 -2.54 2.93 -3.28
CA ALA A 142 -1.81 3.87 -2.41
C ALA A 142 -2.47 4.00 -1.01
N VAL A 143 -3.80 3.88 -0.97
CA VAL A 143 -4.59 3.90 0.27
C VAL A 143 -4.42 2.61 1.07
N VAL A 144 -4.51 1.47 0.39
CA VAL A 144 -4.25 0.16 1.00
C VAL A 144 -2.81 0.13 1.51
N GLU A 145 -1.81 0.49 0.72
CA GLU A 145 -0.41 0.55 1.15
C GLU A 145 -0.21 1.40 2.41
N SER A 146 -0.75 2.61 2.44
CA SER A 146 -0.68 3.51 3.59
C SER A 146 -1.34 2.92 4.83
N ALA A 147 -2.48 2.24 4.67
CA ALA A 147 -3.14 1.56 5.79
C ALA A 147 -2.35 0.36 6.29
N PHE A 148 -1.68 -0.38 5.41
CA PHE A 148 -0.88 -1.54 5.79
C PHE A 148 0.41 -1.14 6.51
N GLU A 149 0.99 0.02 6.18
CA GLU A 149 2.06 0.64 6.96
C GLU A 149 1.61 1.02 8.38
N THR A 150 0.32 1.26 8.58
CA THR A 150 -0.24 1.60 9.90
C THR A 150 -0.83 0.40 10.65
N VAL A 151 -1.24 -0.66 9.94
CA VAL A 151 -1.91 -1.85 10.47
C VAL A 151 -1.15 -3.10 10.04
N ALA A 152 -0.23 -3.54 10.89
CA ALA A 152 0.73 -4.60 10.58
C ALA A 152 0.22 -6.03 10.81
N PHE A 153 -1.04 -6.21 11.26
CA PHE A 153 -1.57 -7.51 11.66
C PHE A 153 -2.20 -8.26 10.49
N VAL A 154 -1.59 -9.39 10.07
CA VAL A 154 -2.12 -10.29 9.03
C VAL A 154 -3.57 -10.71 9.31
N SER A 155 -3.96 -10.85 10.58
CA SER A 155 -5.35 -11.14 10.98
C SER A 155 -6.32 -10.01 10.63
N THR A 156 -5.96 -8.75 10.88
CA THR A 156 -6.76 -7.57 10.48
C THR A 156 -6.84 -7.43 8.96
N GLN A 157 -5.75 -7.73 8.27
CA GLN A 157 -5.70 -7.69 6.80
C GLN A 157 -6.61 -8.76 6.17
N LYS A 158 -6.57 -9.99 6.71
CA LYS A 158 -7.51 -11.06 6.35
C LYS A 158 -8.96 -10.72 6.70
N GLN A 159 -9.18 -10.01 7.79
CA GLN A 159 -10.51 -9.51 8.15
C GLN A 159 -11.02 -8.51 7.09
N MET A 160 -10.18 -7.57 6.66
CA MET A 160 -10.49 -6.63 5.56
C MET A 160 -10.76 -7.38 4.25
N ALA A 161 -9.93 -8.37 3.90
CA ALA A 161 -10.17 -9.25 2.74
C ALA A 161 -11.51 -9.98 2.85
N GLY A 162 -11.87 -10.43 4.06
CA GLY A 162 -13.13 -11.07 4.36
C GLY A 162 -14.33 -10.15 4.13
N PHE A 163 -14.23 -8.88 4.54
CA PHE A 163 -15.28 -7.91 4.29
C PHE A 163 -15.39 -7.50 2.82
N MET A 164 -14.25 -7.30 2.13
CA MET A 164 -14.24 -7.10 0.68
C MET A 164 -14.93 -8.28 -0.03
N ARG A 165 -14.67 -9.52 0.41
CA ARG A 165 -15.38 -10.72 -0.11
C ARG A 165 -16.88 -10.65 0.12
N ILE A 166 -17.33 -10.24 1.31
CA ILE A 166 -18.76 -10.08 1.61
C ILE A 166 -19.38 -9.03 0.68
N ALA A 167 -18.73 -7.88 0.49
CA ALA A 167 -19.19 -6.84 -0.43
C ALA A 167 -19.28 -7.34 -1.88
N MET A 168 -18.36 -8.23 -2.29
CA MET A 168 -18.39 -8.91 -3.60
C MET A 168 -19.52 -9.95 -3.68
N GLU A 169 -19.82 -10.68 -2.60
CA GLU A 169 -20.88 -11.70 -2.52
C GLU A 169 -22.29 -11.11 -2.53
N THR A 170 -22.47 -9.94 -1.92
CA THR A 170 -23.75 -9.23 -1.93
C THR A 170 -23.98 -8.47 -3.23
N ASN A 171 -22.96 -8.32 -4.07
CA ASN A 171 -23.12 -7.78 -5.42
C ASN A 171 -23.57 -8.86 -6.41
N GLN A 172 -24.79 -8.70 -6.93
CA GLN A 172 -25.35 -9.62 -7.92
C GLN A 172 -24.98 -9.24 -9.37
N GLN A 173 -24.20 -8.17 -9.58
CA GLN A 173 -23.82 -7.74 -10.91
C GLN A 173 -22.71 -8.67 -11.43
N PRO A 174 -22.97 -9.43 -12.50
CA PRO A 174 -22.01 -10.38 -13.00
C PRO A 174 -21.01 -9.69 -13.95
N LEU A 175 -19.75 -10.11 -13.90
CA LEU A 175 -18.74 -9.77 -14.90
C LEU A 175 -18.74 -10.82 -16.01
N GLY A 176 -18.62 -10.38 -17.26
CA GLY A 176 -18.54 -11.23 -18.45
C GLY A 176 -19.86 -11.50 -19.18
N THR A 177 -19.74 -12.04 -20.39
CA THR A 177 -20.87 -12.25 -21.32
C THR A 177 -21.60 -13.57 -21.05
N GLN A 178 -22.94 -13.55 -21.18
CA GLN A 178 -23.78 -14.74 -20.98
C GLN A 178 -23.31 -15.91 -21.87
N GLY A 179 -23.05 -17.07 -21.27
CA GLY A 179 -22.56 -18.27 -21.98
C GLY A 179 -21.05 -18.26 -22.30
N ARG A 180 -20.31 -17.20 -21.92
CA ARG A 180 -18.86 -17.07 -22.14
C ARG A 180 -18.10 -16.64 -20.86
N GLY A 181 -18.43 -17.24 -19.72
CA GLY A 181 -17.72 -16.94 -18.45
C GLY A 181 -18.40 -15.87 -17.59
N ARG A 182 -19.67 -15.55 -17.83
CA ARG A 182 -20.46 -14.69 -16.92
C ARG A 182 -20.51 -15.30 -15.52
N LYS A 183 -19.90 -14.63 -14.55
CA LYS A 183 -19.84 -15.04 -13.14
C LYS A 183 -20.02 -13.82 -12.24
N SER A 184 -20.52 -14.04 -11.03
CA SER A 184 -20.40 -13.01 -10.00
C SER A 184 -18.92 -12.80 -9.65
N ILE A 185 -18.57 -11.63 -9.13
CA ILE A 185 -17.20 -11.36 -8.66
C ILE A 185 -16.82 -12.35 -7.54
N ALA A 186 -17.76 -12.74 -6.69
CA ALA A 186 -17.53 -13.76 -5.67
C ALA A 186 -17.19 -15.14 -6.26
N ASP A 187 -17.83 -15.55 -7.36
CA ASP A 187 -17.50 -16.80 -8.04
C ASP A 187 -16.12 -16.73 -8.71
N TRP A 188 -15.71 -15.56 -9.20
CA TRP A 188 -14.35 -15.34 -9.68
C TRP A 188 -13.30 -15.47 -8.57
N VAL A 189 -13.58 -14.93 -7.38
CA VAL A 189 -12.72 -15.09 -6.21
C VAL A 189 -12.65 -16.55 -5.76
N ARG A 190 -13.78 -17.28 -5.75
CA ARG A 190 -13.79 -18.71 -5.44
C ARG A 190 -12.90 -19.49 -6.42
N ALA A 191 -13.04 -19.21 -7.72
CA ALA A 191 -12.22 -19.83 -8.75
C ALA A 191 -10.72 -19.49 -8.59
N LEU A 192 -10.38 -18.25 -8.24
CA LEU A 192 -8.99 -17.89 -7.90
C LEU A 192 -8.49 -18.71 -6.71
N LYS A 193 -9.28 -18.89 -5.65
CA LYS A 193 -8.85 -19.68 -4.48
C LYS A 193 -8.55 -21.13 -4.84
N GLU A 194 -9.40 -21.74 -5.67
CA GLU A 194 -9.26 -23.10 -6.18
C GLU A 194 -8.09 -23.25 -7.17
N PHE A 195 -7.65 -22.16 -7.80
CA PHE A 195 -6.52 -22.16 -8.71
C PHE A 195 -5.20 -22.43 -7.98
N HIS A 196 -4.44 -23.40 -8.47
CA HIS A 196 -3.10 -23.73 -7.95
C HIS A 196 -2.04 -22.99 -8.74
N ALA A 197 -1.38 -22.03 -8.10
CA ALA A 197 -0.21 -21.34 -8.63
C ALA A 197 1.08 -21.94 -8.08
N VAL A 198 2.19 -21.75 -8.80
CA VAL A 198 3.52 -22.21 -8.36
C VAL A 198 3.99 -21.40 -7.16
N ARG A 199 3.70 -20.09 -7.14
CA ARG A 199 4.06 -19.16 -6.07
C ARG A 199 2.88 -18.26 -5.70
N VAL A 200 2.79 -17.90 -4.43
CA VAL A 200 1.75 -16.99 -3.92
C VAL A 200 1.76 -15.65 -4.68
N PRO A 201 2.90 -14.93 -4.83
CA PRO A 201 2.94 -13.68 -5.59
C PRO A 201 2.32 -13.77 -6.98
N GLU A 202 2.57 -14.86 -7.70
CA GLU A 202 2.22 -15.05 -9.12
C GLU A 202 0.75 -15.46 -9.32
N LYS A 203 0.04 -15.86 -8.26
CA LYS A 203 -1.25 -16.53 -8.36
C LYS A 203 -2.30 -15.80 -9.18
N VAL A 204 -2.44 -14.49 -9.02
CA VAL A 204 -3.41 -13.72 -9.80
C VAL A 204 -2.99 -13.66 -11.26
N THR A 205 -1.72 -13.35 -11.56
CA THR A 205 -1.19 -13.33 -12.94
C THR A 205 -1.36 -14.68 -13.61
N ASP A 206 -0.93 -15.76 -12.95
CA ASP A 206 -1.07 -17.13 -13.44
C ASP A 206 -2.53 -17.47 -13.71
N TYR A 207 -3.44 -17.08 -12.81
CA TYR A 207 -4.87 -17.28 -12.99
C TYR A 207 -5.39 -16.50 -14.20
N MET A 208 -4.99 -15.24 -14.35
CA MET A 208 -5.40 -14.36 -15.45
C MET A 208 -4.86 -14.82 -16.81
N GLU A 209 -3.70 -15.46 -16.85
CA GLU A 209 -3.08 -15.99 -18.08
C GLU A 209 -3.59 -17.39 -18.44
N ASN A 210 -3.74 -18.28 -17.46
CA ASN A 210 -3.98 -19.70 -17.72
C ASN A 210 -5.47 -20.10 -17.66
N SER A 211 -6.37 -19.25 -17.13
CA SER A 211 -7.80 -19.55 -17.08
C SER A 211 -8.49 -19.28 -18.43
N LEU A 212 -8.97 -20.34 -19.08
CA LEU A 212 -9.74 -20.25 -20.34
C LEU A 212 -11.00 -19.39 -20.22
N GLU A 213 -11.60 -19.31 -19.03
CA GLU A 213 -12.79 -18.47 -18.81
C GLU A 213 -12.41 -16.99 -18.75
N VAL A 214 -11.27 -16.66 -18.13
CA VAL A 214 -10.74 -15.29 -18.11
C VAL A 214 -10.37 -14.82 -19.52
N GLN A 215 -9.74 -15.69 -20.33
CA GLN A 215 -9.38 -15.35 -21.71
C GLN A 215 -10.58 -15.04 -22.62
N ARG A 216 -11.81 -15.38 -22.20
CA ARG A 216 -13.05 -15.11 -22.94
C ARG A 216 -13.73 -13.80 -22.56
N LEU A 217 -13.25 -13.12 -21.52
CA LEU A 217 -13.75 -11.81 -21.10
C LEU A 217 -13.33 -10.74 -22.12
N ALA A 218 -14.11 -9.65 -22.17
CA ALA A 218 -13.69 -8.44 -22.86
C ALA A 218 -12.44 -7.85 -22.17
N ALA A 219 -11.66 -7.04 -22.88
CA ALA A 219 -10.44 -6.44 -22.33
C ALA A 219 -10.72 -5.65 -21.05
N ASP A 220 -11.76 -4.80 -21.06
CA ASP A 220 -12.14 -3.97 -19.91
C ASP A 220 -12.61 -4.83 -18.72
N ASP A 221 -13.42 -5.86 -18.96
CA ASP A 221 -13.87 -6.81 -17.93
C ASP A 221 -12.68 -7.59 -17.33
N ARG A 222 -11.73 -7.99 -18.16
CA ARG A 222 -10.53 -8.72 -17.75
C ARG A 222 -9.64 -7.84 -16.89
N GLN A 223 -9.43 -6.60 -17.30
CA GLN A 223 -8.64 -5.63 -16.55
C GLN A 223 -9.31 -5.32 -15.20
N MET A 224 -10.62 -5.09 -15.17
CA MET A 224 -11.36 -4.86 -13.94
C MET A 224 -11.26 -6.06 -12.99
N LEU A 225 -11.42 -7.27 -13.53
CA LEU A 225 -11.28 -8.50 -12.76
C LEU A 225 -9.87 -8.66 -12.18
N GLU A 226 -8.83 -8.37 -12.98
CA GLU A 226 -7.44 -8.40 -12.51
C GLU A 226 -7.23 -7.48 -11.31
N LYS A 227 -7.75 -6.25 -11.38
CA LYS A 227 -7.65 -5.28 -10.29
C LYS A 227 -8.33 -5.79 -9.02
N ILE A 228 -9.57 -6.24 -9.14
CA ILE A 228 -10.35 -6.75 -8.02
C ILE A 228 -9.65 -7.95 -7.37
N LEU A 229 -9.24 -8.93 -8.18
CA LEU A 229 -8.57 -10.14 -7.69
C LEU A 229 -7.22 -9.81 -7.07
N THR A 230 -6.48 -8.85 -7.63
CA THR A 230 -5.19 -8.45 -7.07
C THR A 230 -5.36 -7.73 -5.74
N VAL A 231 -6.30 -6.78 -5.59
CA VAL A 231 -6.59 -6.16 -4.28
C VAL A 231 -7.03 -7.21 -3.27
N TYR A 232 -8.00 -8.04 -3.64
CA TYR A 232 -8.51 -9.08 -2.74
C TYR A 232 -7.39 -10.00 -2.26
N TYR A 233 -6.61 -10.52 -3.20
CA TYR A 233 -5.53 -11.45 -2.91
C TYR A 233 -4.43 -10.77 -2.10
N ALA A 234 -4.10 -9.53 -2.43
CA ALA A 234 -3.17 -8.70 -1.68
C ALA A 234 -3.58 -8.52 -0.21
N LEU A 235 -4.86 -8.25 0.07
CA LEU A 235 -5.37 -8.18 1.44
C LEU A 235 -5.34 -9.54 2.14
N GLU A 236 -5.71 -10.61 1.44
CA GLU A 236 -5.79 -11.98 2.00
C GLU A 236 -4.41 -12.50 2.40
N THR A 237 -3.40 -12.15 1.62
CA THR A 237 -2.06 -12.74 1.70
C THR A 237 -0.99 -11.77 2.19
N GLY A 238 -1.29 -10.47 2.30
CA GLY A 238 -0.35 -9.42 2.70
C GLY A 238 0.56 -8.91 1.56
N PHE A 239 0.14 -9.03 0.29
CA PHE A 239 0.92 -8.70 -0.91
C PHE A 239 0.38 -7.45 -1.65
N ILE A 240 0.34 -6.31 -0.97
CA ILE A 240 -0.30 -5.06 -1.41
C ILE A 240 0.56 -4.30 -2.43
N TYR A 241 1.87 -4.56 -2.44
CA TYR A 241 2.84 -3.85 -3.28
C TYR A 241 3.02 -4.46 -4.67
N ARG A 242 2.24 -5.47 -5.07
CA ARG A 242 2.27 -5.97 -6.44
C ARG A 242 1.36 -5.08 -7.29
N ASP A 243 2.00 -4.22 -8.08
CA ASP A 243 1.40 -3.25 -8.99
C ASP A 243 0.08 -3.70 -9.60
N ILE A 244 -0.99 -3.08 -9.16
CA ILE A 244 -2.27 -3.21 -9.81
C ILE A 244 -2.27 -2.21 -10.95
N GLN A 245 -1.85 -2.68 -12.13
CA GLN A 245 -1.72 -1.87 -13.33
C GLN A 245 -3.04 -1.14 -13.62
N GLY A 246 -3.07 0.15 -13.29
CA GLY A 246 -4.02 1.08 -13.88
C GLY A 246 -3.70 1.14 -15.37
N GLY A 247 -4.73 1.13 -16.22
CA GLY A 247 -4.55 1.39 -17.65
C GLY A 247 -3.84 2.72 -17.89
N ASP A 248 -3.43 2.94 -19.14
CA ASP A 248 -2.61 3.99 -19.79
C ASP A 248 -2.48 5.42 -19.20
N SER A 249 -3.12 5.78 -18.09
CA SER A 249 -3.02 7.08 -17.40
C SER A 249 -2.36 7.03 -16.01
N VAL A 250 -1.90 5.88 -15.55
CA VAL A 250 -1.14 5.69 -14.29
C VAL A 250 0.11 4.86 -14.62
N PRO A 251 1.32 5.23 -14.16
CA PRO A 251 2.54 4.57 -14.62
C PRO A 251 2.52 3.06 -14.31
N PRO A 252 3.10 2.24 -15.21
CA PRO A 252 3.15 0.78 -15.07
C PRO A 252 4.16 0.32 -14.00
N PRO A 253 4.25 -0.99 -13.71
CA PRO A 253 5.01 -1.52 -12.59
C PRO A 253 6.49 -1.14 -12.58
N GLY A 254 7.03 -0.89 -11.38
CA GLY A 254 8.46 -0.62 -11.16
C GLY A 254 8.86 0.86 -11.13
N PHE A 255 7.96 1.76 -10.70
CA PHE A 255 8.19 3.20 -10.65
C PHE A 255 8.11 3.83 -9.25
N GLU A 256 8.73 3.21 -8.25
CA GLU A 256 9.70 4.02 -7.51
C GLU A 256 11.03 3.87 -8.24
N LYS A 257 11.25 4.75 -9.21
CA LYS A 257 12.62 4.98 -9.66
C LYS A 257 13.35 5.55 -8.45
N ASN A 258 14.42 4.88 -8.00
CA ASN A 258 15.41 5.60 -7.21
C ASN A 258 15.86 6.84 -8.01
N THR A 259 16.56 7.78 -7.38
CA THR A 259 17.05 9.00 -8.06
C THR A 259 17.82 8.74 -9.38
N ASN A 260 18.20 7.49 -9.66
CA ASN A 260 18.92 7.04 -10.85
C ASN A 260 18.06 6.25 -11.88
N GLY A 261 16.75 6.10 -11.68
CA GLY A 261 15.87 5.55 -12.71
C GLY A 261 15.78 4.03 -12.80
N LYS A 262 16.29 3.27 -11.82
CA LYS A 262 16.19 1.80 -11.79
C LYS A 262 14.93 1.34 -11.05
N PRO A 263 14.31 0.22 -11.47
CA PRO A 263 13.22 -0.41 -10.72
C PRO A 263 13.73 -0.83 -9.33
N VAL A 264 12.94 -0.50 -8.30
CA VAL A 264 13.19 -0.93 -6.91
C VAL A 264 12.64 -2.35 -6.74
N ASP A 265 13.45 -3.22 -6.15
CA ASP A 265 13.08 -4.60 -5.83
C ASP A 265 11.96 -4.61 -4.75
N PHE A 266 10.95 -5.46 -4.92
CA PHE A 266 9.82 -5.63 -3.99
C PHE A 266 10.27 -5.86 -2.56
N TYR A 267 11.24 -6.75 -2.40
CA TYR A 267 11.77 -7.13 -1.11
C TYR A 267 12.48 -5.94 -0.45
N ASP A 268 13.19 -5.13 -1.24
CA ASP A 268 13.86 -3.93 -0.74
C ASP A 268 12.88 -2.84 -0.30
N ALA A 269 11.79 -2.62 -1.04
CA ALA A 269 10.77 -1.66 -0.65
C ALA A 269 10.08 -2.06 0.68
N PHE A 270 9.77 -3.35 0.87
CA PHE A 270 9.15 -3.83 2.10
C PHE A 270 10.09 -3.69 3.31
N LEU A 271 11.37 -4.04 3.14
CA LEU A 271 12.36 -3.89 4.20
C LEU A 271 12.61 -2.43 4.59
N ASP A 272 12.67 -1.51 3.62
CA ASP A 272 12.77 -0.08 3.88
C ASP A 272 11.54 0.44 4.66
N LYS A 273 10.34 -0.06 4.36
CA LYS A 273 9.13 0.25 5.15
C LYS A 273 9.24 -0.27 6.57
N LEU A 274 9.59 -1.54 6.77
CA LEU A 274 9.81 -2.10 8.10
C LEU A 274 10.88 -1.31 8.88
N TYR A 275 11.94 -0.89 8.21
CA TYR A 275 13.00 -0.08 8.79
C TYR A 275 12.53 1.35 9.14
N ARG A 276 11.51 1.89 8.48
CA ARG A 276 10.95 3.21 8.82
C ARG A 276 9.86 3.16 9.89
N LEU A 277 9.32 1.98 10.22
CA LEU A 277 8.31 1.84 11.27
C LEU A 277 8.83 2.32 12.64
N GLU A 278 7.95 2.96 13.41
CA GLU A 278 8.21 3.27 14.81
C GLU A 278 8.42 1.97 15.61
N PRO A 279 9.31 1.95 16.63
CA PRO A 279 9.65 0.73 17.37
C PRO A 279 8.43 -0.03 17.93
N LYS A 280 7.42 0.70 18.42
CA LYS A 280 6.19 0.09 18.93
C LYS A 280 5.43 -0.67 17.85
N ARG A 281 5.26 -0.08 16.66
CA ARG A 281 4.55 -0.71 15.53
C ARG A 281 5.33 -1.89 14.96
N PHE A 282 6.65 -1.80 14.95
CA PHE A 282 7.51 -2.90 14.54
C PHE A 282 7.41 -4.10 15.50
N ALA A 283 7.41 -3.85 16.83
CA ALA A 283 7.22 -4.89 17.82
C ALA A 283 5.82 -5.54 17.71
N GLU A 284 4.79 -4.75 17.44
CA GLU A 284 3.43 -5.24 17.16
C GLU A 284 3.38 -6.13 15.91
N TRP A 285 4.05 -5.75 14.81
CA TRP A 285 4.19 -6.59 13.61
C TRP A 285 4.81 -7.96 13.93
N LEU A 286 5.90 -7.96 14.71
CA LEU A 286 6.64 -9.18 15.05
C LEU A 286 5.89 -10.09 16.05
N SER A 287 4.88 -9.57 16.75
CA SER A 287 4.14 -10.33 17.77
C SER A 287 3.44 -11.58 17.24
N ASP A 288 3.11 -11.63 15.94
CA ASP A 288 2.60 -12.82 15.25
C ASP A 288 3.71 -13.46 14.38
N TYR A 289 4.84 -13.78 15.02
CA TYR A 289 6.03 -14.29 14.35
C TYR A 289 5.78 -15.55 13.50
N ALA A 290 4.81 -16.39 13.88
CA ALA A 290 4.44 -17.58 13.11
C ALA A 290 3.75 -17.22 11.79
N ALA A 291 2.88 -16.20 11.79
CA ALA A 291 2.30 -15.69 10.56
C ALA A 291 3.36 -15.02 9.67
N VAL A 292 4.31 -14.31 10.27
CA VAL A 292 5.46 -13.70 9.55
C VAL A 292 6.33 -14.77 8.90
N ALA A 293 6.77 -15.79 9.64
CA ALA A 293 7.59 -16.89 9.11
C ALA A 293 6.90 -17.63 7.97
N ARG A 294 5.62 -17.96 8.15
CA ARG A 294 4.81 -18.60 7.12
C ARG A 294 4.66 -17.73 5.88
N TRP A 295 4.51 -16.42 6.06
CA TRP A 295 4.47 -15.48 4.95
C TRP A 295 5.78 -15.49 4.17
N LEU A 296 6.93 -15.43 4.86
CA LEU A 296 8.26 -15.48 4.24
C LEU A 296 8.43 -16.73 3.36
N ASP A 297 8.08 -17.91 3.88
CA ASP A 297 8.10 -19.18 3.12
C ASP A 297 7.17 -19.15 1.90
N LEU A 298 5.91 -18.73 2.09
CA LEU A 298 4.93 -18.63 1.00
C LEU A 298 5.35 -17.65 -0.10
N THR A 299 6.08 -16.58 0.25
CA THR A 299 6.61 -15.61 -0.72
C THR A 299 7.80 -16.17 -1.51
N GLY A 300 8.44 -17.25 -1.04
CA GLY A 300 9.70 -17.73 -1.57
C GLY A 300 10.87 -16.78 -1.28
N ALA A 301 10.84 -16.12 -0.11
CA ALA A 301 11.92 -15.26 0.36
C ALA A 301 13.26 -16.02 0.32
N ASP A 302 14.25 -15.44 -0.34
CA ASP A 302 15.58 -16.05 -0.43
C ASP A 302 16.43 -15.75 0.81
N ASP A 303 17.56 -16.46 0.93
CA ASP A 303 18.49 -16.28 2.05
C ASP A 303 19.00 -14.84 2.18
N ILE A 304 19.13 -14.12 1.06
CA ILE A 304 19.59 -12.72 1.06
C ILE A 304 18.54 -11.84 1.73
N TYR A 305 17.27 -12.02 1.39
CA TYR A 305 16.17 -11.29 2.01
C TYR A 305 16.05 -11.55 3.50
N ILE A 306 16.12 -12.83 3.91
CA ILE A 306 16.08 -13.20 5.33
C ILE A 306 17.23 -12.52 6.09
N ARG A 307 18.44 -12.48 5.50
CA ARG A 307 19.57 -11.76 6.07
C ARG A 307 19.34 -10.25 6.19
N ARG A 308 18.75 -9.62 5.18
CA ARG A 308 18.38 -8.19 5.25
C ARG A 308 17.31 -7.92 6.31
N LEU A 309 16.34 -8.83 6.47
CA LEU A 309 15.35 -8.75 7.54
C LEU A 309 16.00 -8.84 8.93
N LEU A 310 17.00 -9.70 9.11
CA LEU A 310 17.77 -9.80 10.35
C LEU A 310 18.47 -8.48 10.71
N PHE A 311 18.97 -7.73 9.72
CA PHE A 311 19.49 -6.38 9.96
C PHE A 311 18.42 -5.41 10.46
N VAL A 312 17.22 -5.43 9.87
CA VAL A 312 16.10 -4.60 10.34
C VAL A 312 15.73 -4.98 11.78
N LEU A 313 15.65 -6.28 12.09
CA LEU A 313 15.41 -6.77 13.45
C LEU A 313 16.49 -6.28 14.42
N LYS A 314 17.77 -6.35 14.05
CA LYS A 314 18.89 -5.86 14.87
C LYS A 314 18.73 -4.39 15.24
N GLU A 315 18.38 -3.55 14.27
CA GLU A 315 18.26 -2.10 14.44
C GLU A 315 16.98 -1.69 15.21
N LYS A 316 15.95 -2.53 15.19
CA LYS A 316 14.62 -2.19 15.74
C LYS A 316 14.30 -2.82 17.09
N ILE A 317 14.88 -3.97 17.39
CA ILE A 317 14.56 -4.73 18.59
C ILE A 317 15.39 -4.24 19.77
N ASP A 318 14.69 -3.93 20.86
CA ASP A 318 15.31 -3.68 22.14
C ASP A 318 15.59 -5.01 22.85
N VAL A 319 16.86 -5.42 22.87
CA VAL A 319 17.32 -6.66 23.53
C VAL A 319 17.21 -6.62 25.06
N SER A 320 16.83 -5.49 25.66
CA SER A 320 16.46 -5.42 27.07
C SER A 320 14.98 -5.74 27.33
N ASN A 321 14.16 -5.75 26.26
CA ASN A 321 12.74 -6.07 26.33
C ASN A 321 12.51 -7.57 26.10
N SER A 322 12.16 -8.28 27.17
CA SER A 322 11.95 -9.74 27.14
C SER A 322 10.82 -10.20 26.22
N GLU A 323 9.77 -9.39 26.03
CA GLU A 323 8.66 -9.70 25.13
C GLU A 323 9.11 -9.65 23.67
N GLN A 324 9.87 -8.60 23.30
CA GLN A 324 10.41 -8.48 21.95
C GLN A 324 11.41 -9.60 21.62
N ILE A 325 12.29 -9.93 22.58
CA ILE A 325 13.21 -11.07 22.44
C ILE A 325 12.42 -12.37 22.22
N SER A 326 11.38 -12.61 23.01
CA SER A 326 10.54 -13.81 22.86
C SER A 326 9.94 -13.91 21.46
N HIS A 327 9.50 -12.79 20.86
CA HIS A 327 8.99 -12.81 19.50
C HIS A 327 10.08 -13.06 18.45
N VAL A 328 11.29 -12.49 18.62
CA VAL A 328 12.44 -12.75 17.72
C VAL A 328 12.85 -14.22 17.78
N VAL A 329 13.00 -14.78 18.97
CA VAL A 329 13.35 -16.20 19.16
C VAL A 329 12.28 -17.08 18.53
N GLY A 330 11.00 -16.78 18.76
CA GLY A 330 9.90 -17.49 18.12
C GLY A 330 9.96 -17.43 16.59
N LEU A 331 10.29 -16.26 16.02
CA LEU A 331 10.49 -16.13 14.57
C LEU A 331 11.63 -17.04 14.08
N PHE A 332 12.75 -17.09 14.81
CA PHE A 332 13.90 -17.92 14.43
C PHE A 332 13.57 -19.41 14.46
N GLU A 333 12.86 -19.87 15.48
CA GLU A 333 12.38 -21.26 15.56
C GLU A 333 11.47 -21.62 14.38
N GLU A 334 10.58 -20.73 13.98
CA GLU A 334 9.69 -20.96 12.84
C GLU A 334 10.45 -20.94 11.50
N LEU A 335 11.40 -20.02 11.33
CA LEU A 335 12.23 -19.98 10.11
C LEU A 335 13.16 -21.20 10.00
N GLU A 336 13.69 -21.70 11.12
CA GLU A 336 14.50 -22.93 11.15
C GLU A 336 13.66 -24.14 10.71
N LYS A 337 12.40 -24.26 11.19
CA LYS A 337 11.47 -25.32 10.73
C LYS A 337 11.20 -25.26 9.23
N LEU A 338 11.27 -24.07 8.63
CA LEU A 338 11.09 -23.83 7.20
C LEU A 338 12.39 -24.00 6.40
N GLY A 339 13.51 -24.33 7.06
CA GLY A 339 14.77 -24.67 6.43
C GLY A 339 15.82 -23.56 6.41
N ALA A 340 15.57 -22.42 7.07
CA ALA A 340 16.58 -21.38 7.26
C ALA A 340 17.71 -21.91 8.16
N LYS A 341 18.94 -21.96 7.63
CA LYS A 341 20.08 -22.53 8.35
C LYS A 341 20.75 -21.49 9.26
N ASN A 342 21.15 -21.93 10.45
CA ASN A 342 21.95 -21.17 11.41
C ASN A 342 21.31 -19.85 11.87
N ILE A 343 19.99 -19.69 11.74
CA ILE A 343 19.28 -18.45 12.10
C ILE A 343 19.17 -18.26 13.61
N ASN A 344 19.16 -19.37 14.35
CA ASN A 344 19.16 -19.40 15.82
C ASN A 344 20.52 -19.00 16.44
N GLU A 345 21.60 -18.99 15.66
CA GLU A 345 22.94 -18.57 16.13
C GLU A 345 23.11 -17.04 16.10
N VAL A 346 22.20 -16.32 15.42
CA VAL A 346 22.28 -14.87 15.20
C VAL A 346 22.02 -14.05 16.46
N MET A 347 21.32 -14.62 17.43
CA MET A 347 21.09 -14.03 18.75
C MET A 347 21.27 -15.09 19.82
N TYR A 348 22.00 -14.77 20.88
CA TYR A 348 22.29 -15.70 21.97
C TYR A 348 22.23 -15.02 23.34
N PHE A 349 22.09 -15.81 24.40
CA PHE A 349 22.14 -15.31 25.77
C PHE A 349 23.60 -15.24 26.26
N ASP A 350 24.09 -14.04 26.53
CA ASP A 350 25.43 -13.81 27.10
C ASP A 350 25.37 -14.01 28.62
N GLU A 351 25.84 -15.15 29.10
CA GLU A 351 25.83 -15.50 30.53
C GLU A 351 26.63 -14.50 31.39
N GLN A 352 27.63 -13.82 30.84
CA GLN A 352 28.43 -12.84 31.58
C GLN A 352 27.68 -11.52 31.77
N LYS A 353 26.86 -11.14 30.78
CA LYS A 353 26.02 -9.93 30.83
C LYS A 353 24.63 -10.19 31.43
N GLY A 354 24.19 -11.45 31.46
CA GLY A 354 22.86 -11.85 31.90
C GLY A 354 21.75 -11.36 30.96
N SER A 355 22.06 -11.17 29.68
CA SER A 355 21.14 -10.59 28.68
C SER A 355 21.32 -11.26 27.32
N PHE A 356 20.31 -11.16 26.46
CA PHE A 356 20.47 -11.51 25.05
C PHE A 356 21.33 -10.47 24.33
N VAL A 357 22.12 -10.92 23.36
CA VAL A 357 22.95 -10.11 22.49
C VAL A 357 22.90 -10.63 21.06
N TRP A 358 23.11 -9.73 20.10
CA TRP A 358 23.27 -10.06 18.70
C TRP A 358 24.69 -10.59 18.42
N ASP A 359 24.82 -11.56 17.52
CA ASP A 359 26.12 -12.00 17.01
C ASP A 359 26.68 -10.98 16.01
N GLU A 360 27.54 -10.09 16.50
CA GLU A 360 28.17 -9.06 15.68
C GLU A 360 29.08 -9.65 14.58
N GLU A 361 29.65 -10.85 14.75
CA GLU A 361 30.49 -11.48 13.71
C GLU A 361 29.63 -11.94 12.53
N PHE A 362 28.44 -12.47 12.80
CA PHE A 362 27.45 -12.82 11.78
C PHE A 362 27.10 -11.61 10.90
N PHE A 363 26.85 -10.44 11.51
CA PHE A 363 26.53 -9.22 10.77
C PHE A 363 27.74 -8.58 10.08
N ALA A 364 28.93 -8.62 10.70
CA ALA A 364 30.18 -8.10 10.11
C ALA A 364 30.63 -8.91 8.87
N GLY A 365 30.28 -10.20 8.81
CA GLY A 365 30.56 -11.07 7.66
C GLY A 365 29.64 -10.87 6.46
N MET A 366 28.62 -10.01 6.54
CA MET A 366 27.72 -9.72 5.41
C MET A 366 28.25 -8.55 4.56
N THR A 367 28.42 -8.78 3.25
CA THR A 367 28.94 -7.79 2.28
C THR A 367 27.95 -6.64 2.01
N GLU A 368 28.47 -5.52 1.49
CA GLU A 368 27.73 -4.26 1.21
C GLU A 368 26.43 -4.42 0.41
N ASP A 369 26.28 -5.49 -0.38
CA ASP A 369 25.06 -5.81 -1.11
C ASP A 369 23.84 -6.13 -0.20
N VAL A 370 24.01 -6.27 1.11
CA VAL A 370 22.93 -6.53 2.09
C VAL A 370 22.48 -5.25 2.79
N ILE A 371 23.22 -4.14 2.66
CA ILE A 371 22.92 -2.89 3.37
C ILE A 371 21.85 -2.12 2.58
N ILE A 372 20.63 -2.07 3.12
CA ILE A 372 19.55 -1.19 2.64
C ILE A 372 20.09 0.24 2.66
N ASN A 373 20.05 0.94 1.51
CA ASN A 373 20.62 2.28 1.28
C ASN A 373 20.74 3.09 2.58
N PRO A 374 21.97 3.29 3.12
CA PRO A 374 22.11 4.04 4.35
C PRO A 374 21.51 5.44 4.14
N PRO A 375 20.85 6.02 5.15
CA PRO A 375 20.32 7.37 5.04
C PRO A 375 21.44 8.31 4.58
N PRO A 376 21.15 9.36 3.79
CA PRO A 376 22.17 10.25 3.27
C PRO A 376 22.99 10.76 4.44
N SER A 377 24.22 10.27 4.53
CA SER A 377 25.14 10.64 5.59
C SER A 377 25.33 12.15 5.51
N GLN A 378 25.14 12.83 6.63
CA GLN A 378 25.47 14.24 6.79
C GLN A 378 26.98 14.42 6.64
N LYS A 379 27.50 14.36 5.41
CA LYS A 379 28.81 14.90 5.07
C LYS A 379 28.62 16.37 4.75
N ASN A 380 28.71 17.20 5.78
CA ASN A 380 29.74 18.24 5.86
C ASN A 380 29.51 19.14 7.07
N ALA A 381 30.14 18.79 8.19
CA ALA A 381 30.75 19.79 9.06
C ALA A 381 32.20 19.36 9.30
N GLN A 382 33.08 19.93 8.46
CA GLN A 382 34.47 20.26 8.74
C GLN A 382 35.44 19.16 9.22
N GLY A 383 36.32 18.78 8.28
CA GLY A 383 37.75 19.01 8.46
C GLY A 383 38.48 18.09 9.43
N SER A 384 39.18 17.10 8.87
CA SER A 384 40.56 16.78 9.25
C SER A 384 41.16 15.87 8.19
N GLN A 385 42.00 16.45 7.32
CA GLN A 385 42.88 15.70 6.45
C GLN A 385 43.97 15.06 7.31
N THR A 386 43.99 13.73 7.40
CA THR A 386 45.22 13.01 7.75
C THR A 386 45.90 12.67 6.42
N GLN A 387 46.90 13.48 6.05
CA GLN A 387 47.80 13.17 4.94
C GLN A 387 48.69 11.99 5.34
N TYR A 388 48.66 10.92 4.56
CA TYR A 388 49.70 9.90 4.58
C TYR A 388 50.90 10.43 3.78
N ILE A 389 52.04 10.58 4.44
CA ILE A 389 53.32 10.89 3.80
C ILE A 389 53.88 9.58 3.23
N ASP A 390 54.07 9.53 1.92
CA ASP A 390 54.72 8.44 1.22
C ASP A 390 56.25 8.57 1.35
N VAL A 391 56.87 7.63 2.07
CA VAL A 391 58.31 7.59 2.33
C VAL A 391 58.92 6.55 1.40
N THR A 392 59.17 6.90 0.15
CA THR A 392 60.18 6.21 -0.68
C THR A 392 60.60 7.06 -1.89
N GLN A 393 61.51 8.02 -1.70
CA GLN A 393 62.59 8.28 -2.66
C GLN A 393 63.83 8.78 -1.90
N VAL A 394 64.83 7.90 -1.82
CA VAL A 394 66.18 8.19 -1.33
C VAL A 394 67.04 8.55 -2.55
N ALA A 395 67.71 9.70 -2.53
CA ALA A 395 69.15 9.78 -2.78
C ALA A 395 69.70 11.19 -2.44
N PRO A 396 70.84 11.26 -1.73
CA PRO A 396 71.49 12.52 -1.36
C PRO A 396 72.42 13.00 -2.47
N THR A 397 72.50 14.32 -2.68
CA THR A 397 73.70 14.90 -3.32
C THR A 397 74.17 16.12 -2.54
N ILE A 398 75.43 16.04 -2.15
CA ILE A 398 76.21 16.97 -1.34
C ILE A 398 76.68 18.13 -2.22
N GLY A 399 76.63 19.37 -1.69
CA GLY A 399 77.78 20.28 -1.79
C GLY A 399 77.62 21.64 -2.50
N GLN A 400 78.02 22.68 -1.75
CA GLN A 400 78.54 24.03 -2.15
C GLN A 400 77.49 25.09 -2.56
N LYS A 401 77.56 26.37 -2.17
CA LYS A 401 78.31 27.23 -1.22
C LYS A 401 77.50 28.57 -1.13
N PRO A 402 77.78 29.48 -0.17
CA PRO A 402 76.96 30.67 0.11
C PRO A 402 77.40 31.93 -0.65
N THR A 403 76.70 33.05 -0.36
CA THR A 403 76.84 34.46 -0.81
C THR A 403 75.98 34.82 -2.02
N SER A 404 75.17 35.88 -2.02
CA SER A 404 75.25 37.17 -1.31
C SER A 404 73.88 37.69 -0.90
#